data_AF-A0A0R3N0Z3-F1
#
_entry.id   AF-A0A0R3N0Z3-F1
#
_cell.length_a   1.000
_cell.length_b   1.000
_cell.length_c   1.000
_cell.angle_alpha   90.00
_cell.angle_beta   90.00
_cell.angle_gamma   90.00
#
_symmetry.space_group_name_H-M   'P 1'
#
loop_
_entity.id
_entity.type
_entity.pdbx_description
1 polymer ?
#
loop_
_entity_poly.entity_id
_entity_poly.type
_entity_poly.pdbx_seq_one_letter_code
_entity_poly.pdbx_strand_id
1 'polypeptide(L)' 'MIRLIAVAGFAILIATSAHGMSPAPLPQSADDTITQIALGCGPGRTRVAGVCVARTTVRQTRRAVRRCVRWQAGVCALYR' A
#
# COMPACT_ATOMS: atom_id res chain seq x y z
N MET A 1 -1.58 24.59 -47.84
CA MET A 1 -2.51 24.78 -46.69
C MET A 1 -2.57 23.55 -45.79
N ILE A 2 -2.86 22.35 -46.32
CA ILE A 2 -2.93 21.10 -45.53
C ILE A 2 -1.65 20.78 -44.74
N ARG A 3 -0.47 21.08 -45.30
CA ARG A 3 0.83 20.89 -44.61
C ARG A 3 0.96 21.70 -43.32
N LEU A 4 0.42 22.91 -43.27
CA LEU A 4 0.50 23.77 -42.08
C LEU A 4 -0.43 23.26 -40.97
N ILE A 5 -1.58 22.72 -41.36
CA ILE A 5 -2.54 22.10 -40.42
C ILE A 5 -1.94 20.84 -39.80
N ALA A 6 -1.25 20.02 -40.59
CA ALA A 6 -0.57 18.82 -40.10
C ALA A 6 0.56 19.16 -39.10
N VAL A 7 1.36 20.20 -39.39
CA VAL A 7 2.44 20.65 -38.49
C VAL A 7 1.87 21.25 -37.20
N ALA A 8 0.81 22.05 -37.29
CA ALA A 8 0.15 22.64 -36.11
C ALA A 8 -0.50 21.56 -35.23
N GLY A 9 -1.21 20.59 -35.83
CA GLY A 9 -1.80 19.47 -35.10
C GLY A 9 -0.75 18.60 -34.41
N PHE A 10 0.36 18.32 -35.08
CA PHE A 10 1.48 17.59 -34.47
C PHE A 10 2.07 18.39 -33.31
N ALA A 11 2.38 19.67 -33.47
CA ALA A 11 2.93 20.51 -32.41
C ALA A 11 2.06 20.57 -31.15
N ILE A 12 0.75 20.67 -31.31
CA ILE A 12 -0.21 20.71 -30.20
C ILE A 12 -0.24 19.37 -29.43
N LEU A 13 -0.19 18.23 -30.15
CA LEU A 13 -0.16 16.90 -29.54
C LEU A 13 1.09 16.65 -28.69
N ILE A 14 2.26 17.16 -29.10
CA ILE A 14 3.49 16.99 -28.31
C ILE A 14 3.45 17.86 -27.04
N ALA A 15 2.92 19.08 -27.15
CA ALA A 15 2.86 20.03 -26.04
C ALA A 15 1.91 19.56 -24.90
N THR A 16 0.91 18.73 -25.20
CA THR A 16 -0.03 18.23 -24.20
C THR A 16 0.56 17.30 -23.14
N SER A 17 1.77 16.75 -23.37
CA SER A 17 2.43 15.81 -22.46
C SER A 17 2.87 16.40 -21.10
N ALA A 18 2.96 17.73 -20.99
CA ALA A 18 3.43 18.39 -19.75
C ALA A 18 2.33 18.67 -18.72
N HIS A 19 1.05 18.60 -19.08
CA HIS A 19 -0.05 18.98 -18.19
C HIS A 19 -0.46 17.87 -17.19
N GLY A 20 0.18 16.70 -17.25
CA GLY A 20 -0.09 15.56 -16.38
C GLY A 20 0.93 15.33 -15.27
N MET A 21 1.95 16.18 -15.15
CA MET A 21 2.90 16.11 -14.04
C MET A 21 2.41 17.05 -12.95
N SER A 22 1.84 16.49 -11.89
CA SER A 22 1.45 17.24 -10.71
C SER A 22 2.68 18.01 -10.18
N PRO A 23 2.61 19.34 -10.01
CA PRO A 23 3.75 20.12 -9.53
C PRO A 23 4.15 19.78 -8.09
N ALA A 24 3.28 19.07 -7.37
CA ALA A 24 3.54 18.49 -6.08
C ALA A 24 3.58 16.95 -6.20
N PRO A 25 4.40 16.25 -5.39
CA PRO A 25 4.26 14.81 -5.23
C PRO A 25 2.81 14.51 -4.85
N LEU A 26 2.05 13.87 -5.74
CA LEU A 26 0.80 13.25 -5.35
C LEU A 26 1.15 12.28 -4.22
N PRO A 27 0.50 12.36 -3.04
CA PRO A 27 0.76 11.41 -1.96
C PRO A 27 0.56 10.02 -2.54
N GLN A 28 1.66 9.28 -2.64
CA GLN A 28 1.67 7.92 -3.13
C GLN A 28 0.61 7.15 -2.35
N SER A 29 -0.34 6.62 -3.10
CA SER A 29 -1.39 5.73 -2.66
C SER A 29 -0.88 4.80 -1.57
N ALA A 30 -1.72 4.61 -0.56
CA ALA A 30 -1.56 3.93 0.73
C ALA A 30 -0.75 2.60 0.80
N ASP A 31 -0.14 2.11 -0.27
CA ASP A 31 0.68 0.91 -0.28
C ASP A 31 2.06 1.11 0.36
N ASP A 32 2.65 2.33 0.29
CA ASP A 32 3.94 2.61 0.95
C ASP A 32 3.79 3.01 2.44
N THR A 33 2.56 3.23 2.90
CA THR A 33 2.31 3.44 4.34
C THR A 33 2.40 2.13 5.13
N ILE A 34 2.16 0.99 4.50
CA ILE A 34 2.25 -0.33 5.16
C ILE A 34 3.70 -0.63 5.55
N THR A 35 4.67 -0.22 4.73
CA THR A 35 6.11 -0.46 4.95
C THR A 35 6.68 0.51 6.00
N GLN A 36 6.30 1.79 5.97
CA GLN A 36 6.77 2.78 6.96
C GLN A 36 6.32 2.45 8.39
N ILE A 37 5.09 1.96 8.57
CA ILE A 37 4.57 1.51 9.86
C ILE A 37 5.34 0.30 10.41
N ALA A 38 5.86 -0.58 9.54
CA ALA A 38 6.67 -1.72 9.95
C ALA A 38 8.03 -1.30 10.53
N LEU A 39 8.62 -0.18 10.07
CA LEU A 39 9.94 0.29 10.50
C LEU A 39 9.91 1.11 11.80
N GLY A 40 8.76 1.66 12.19
CA GLY A 40 8.64 2.51 13.39
C GLY A 40 8.87 1.82 14.74
N CYS A 41 8.93 0.48 14.77
CA CYS A 41 9.09 -0.32 15.99
C CYS A 41 10.44 -1.02 16.12
N GLY A 42 11.37 -0.78 15.18
CA GLY A 42 12.67 -1.46 15.13
C GLY A 42 12.65 -2.84 14.48
N PRO A 43 13.82 -3.46 14.30
CA PRO A 43 13.97 -4.71 13.57
C PRO A 43 13.17 -5.86 14.21
N GLY A 44 12.52 -6.67 13.38
CA GLY A 44 11.72 -7.83 13.83
C GLY A 44 10.38 -7.47 14.49
N ARG A 45 10.00 -6.20 14.50
CA ARG A 45 8.74 -5.70 15.04
C ARG A 45 7.91 -5.06 13.92
N THR A 46 6.61 -4.95 14.13
CA THR A 46 5.66 -4.28 13.23
C THR A 46 4.62 -3.57 14.07
N ARG A 47 4.24 -2.36 13.69
CA ARG A 47 3.18 -1.63 14.38
C ARG A 47 1.80 -2.13 13.91
N VAL A 48 0.98 -2.58 14.86
CA VAL A 48 -0.38 -3.08 14.63
C VAL A 48 -1.31 -2.30 15.55
N ALA A 49 -2.31 -1.62 14.98
CA ALA A 49 -3.25 -0.78 15.73
C ALA A 49 -2.57 0.22 16.71
N GLY A 50 -1.40 0.75 16.33
CA GLY A 50 -0.64 1.67 17.16
C GLY A 50 0.38 1.03 18.12
N VAL A 51 0.38 -0.29 18.30
CA VAL A 51 1.26 -1.02 19.23
C VAL A 51 2.38 -1.74 18.48
N CYS A 52 3.59 -1.71 19.02
CA CYS A 52 4.73 -2.46 18.49
C CYS A 52 4.65 -3.95 18.85
N VAL A 53 4.37 -4.80 17.87
CA VAL A 53 4.22 -6.25 18.05
C VAL A 53 5.37 -6.99 17.37
N ALA A 54 5.88 -8.05 18.00
CA ALA A 54 6.88 -8.92 17.36
C ALA A 54 6.31 -9.62 16.12
N ARG A 55 7.08 -9.59 15.02
CA ARG A 55 6.69 -10.24 13.77
C ARG A 55 6.51 -11.75 13.95
N THR A 56 7.25 -12.36 14.88
CA THR A 56 7.11 -13.76 15.29
C THR A 56 5.75 -14.03 15.94
N THR A 57 5.31 -13.18 16.87
CA THR A 57 3.98 -13.27 17.50
C THR A 57 2.87 -13.17 16.45
N VAL A 58 2.95 -12.19 15.54
CA VAL A 58 1.98 -12.06 14.44
C VAL A 58 1.92 -13.33 13.57
N ARG A 59 3.08 -13.93 13.27
CA ARG A 59 3.12 -15.19 12.51
C ARG A 59 2.49 -16.35 13.27
N GLN A 60 2.77 -16.48 14.58
CA GLN A 60 2.20 -17.54 15.41
C GLN A 60 0.68 -17.40 15.55
N THR A 61 0.17 -16.20 15.83
CA THR A 61 -1.27 -15.97 15.95
C THR A 61 -1.99 -16.23 14.63
N ARG A 62 -1.43 -15.79 13.49
CA ARG A 62 -2.00 -16.11 12.17
C ARG A 62 -2.08 -17.61 11.90
N ARG A 63 -1.06 -18.38 12.31
CA ARG A 63 -1.08 -19.85 12.18
C ARG A 63 -2.14 -20.48 13.07
N ALA A 64 -2.28 -20.01 14.31
CA ALA A 64 -3.32 -20.47 15.23
C ALA A 64 -4.72 -20.18 14.67
N VAL A 65 -5.01 -18.93 14.29
CA VAL A 65 -6.30 -18.50 13.71
C VAL A 65 -6.72 -19.39 12.53
N ARG A 66 -5.78 -19.72 11.64
CA ARG A 66 -6.07 -20.58 10.45
C ARG A 66 -6.42 -22.03 10.80
N ARG A 67 -5.96 -22.53 11.96
CA ARG A 67 -6.26 -23.90 12.43
C ARG A 67 -7.50 -23.94 13.33
N CYS A 68 -7.94 -22.79 13.82
CA CYS A 68 -9.10 -22.68 14.69
C CYS A 68 -10.40 -22.85 13.92
N VAL A 69 -11.36 -23.50 14.56
CA VAL A 69 -12.72 -23.66 14.01
C VAL A 69 -13.44 -22.32 13.99
N ARG A 70 -13.36 -21.59 15.10
CA ARG A 70 -13.87 -20.24 15.24
C ARG A 70 -12.91 -19.43 16.09
N TRP A 71 -12.57 -18.23 15.64
CA TRP A 71 -11.72 -17.30 16.38
C TRP A 71 -12.57 -16.17 16.96
N GLN A 72 -12.48 -15.93 18.27
CA GLN A 72 -13.22 -14.85 18.93
C GLN A 72 -12.33 -14.17 19.97
N ALA A 73 -12.14 -12.85 19.82
CA ALA A 73 -11.42 -11.99 20.78
C ALA A 73 -10.04 -12.53 21.24
N GLY A 74 -9.33 -13.28 20.39
CA GLY A 74 -8.01 -13.85 20.74
C GLY A 74 -8.06 -15.29 21.26
N VAL A 75 -9.23 -15.92 21.31
CA VAL A 75 -9.42 -17.30 21.76
C VAL A 75 -9.90 -18.18 20.60
N CYS A 76 -9.35 -19.39 20.55
CA CYS A 76 -9.70 -20.44 19.60
C CYS A 76 -10.84 -21.30 20.16
N ALA A 77 -11.97 -21.37 19.46
CA ALA A 77 -12.92 -22.46 19.68
C ALA A 77 -12.43 -23.70 18.93
N LEU A 78 -12.37 -24.82 19.64
CA LEU A 78 -12.14 -26.15 19.07
C LEU A 78 -13.50 -26.87 19.04
N TYR A 79 -13.74 -27.70 18.02
CA TYR A 79 -14.80 -28.70 18.11
C TYR A 79 -14.46 -29.59 19.31
N ARG A 80 -15.35 -29.66 20.29
CA ARG A 80 -15.27 -30.61 21.40
C ARG A 80 -16.10 -31.83 21.08
#